data_AF-A0AAP9EWC2-F1
#
_entry.id   AF-A0AAP9EWC2-F1
#
_cell.length_a   1.000
_cell.length_b   1.000
_cell.length_c   1.000
_cell.angle_alpha   90.00
_cell.angle_beta   90.00
_cell.angle_gamma   90.00
#
_symmetry.space_group_name_H-M   'P 1'
#
loop_
_entity.id
_entity.type
_entity.pdbx_description
1 polymer ?
#
loop_
_entity_poly.entity_id
_entity_poly.type
_entity_poly.pdbx_seq_one_letter_code
_entity_poly.pdbx_strand_id
1 'polypeptide(L)'
;MVNWVVNDLSLEGQYSSVSDWLEQFSQLLAIRKKFSGTGHELSCARDLRYRLVSDTTTLSEALHYIENQPLRNLALAWLTKGPFWTSNSEARGINYFHIEDVTNQGLGEAARRRWLGEDARSFSFSGLAQFEVHELDVQSVREESNLEEISKVPNAWLLSSLTNVTPVTVPSRSWEIMIDEAVSKLTYIQISRDQAIQEMSRYPYDKGADKRLFGLLKRLDDIAHARITYGDSSEPVKEWLRVNVMVANADFSSEEPINPAVFTFKDPDTGEYLYCPWHGKVHNPLQYRIHYQWPMPQGQSRLKVLYIGQKITKS
;
A
#
# COMPACT_ATOMS: atom_id res chain seq x y z
N MET A 1 8.75 0.13 -9.92
CA MET A 1 8.70 1.04 -8.75
C MET A 1 9.46 0.35 -7.64
N VAL A 2 10.51 0.98 -7.09
CA VAL A 2 11.27 0.40 -5.97
C VAL A 2 10.84 1.10 -4.69
N ASN A 3 10.43 0.31 -3.69
CA ASN A 3 10.02 0.77 -2.38
C ASN A 3 11.17 0.57 -1.38
N TRP A 4 11.84 1.64 -0.99
CA TRP A 4 12.87 1.59 0.04
C TRP A 4 12.26 1.80 1.42
N VAL A 5 12.69 0.99 2.37
CA VAL A 5 12.33 1.10 3.79
C VAL A 5 13.61 1.25 4.61
N VAL A 6 13.67 2.27 5.46
CA VAL A 6 14.78 2.43 6.40
C VAL A 6 14.69 1.35 7.46
N ASN A 7 15.77 0.58 7.62
CA ASN A 7 15.94 -0.42 8.66
C ASN A 7 16.30 0.26 9.98
N ASP A 8 15.35 0.44 10.88
CA ASP A 8 15.59 1.10 12.16
C ASP A 8 16.50 0.31 13.10
N LEU A 9 16.63 -1.02 12.93
CA LEU A 9 17.58 -1.86 13.67
C LEU A 9 19.04 -1.57 13.33
N SER A 10 19.29 -1.00 12.17
CA SER A 10 20.65 -0.63 11.79
C SER A 10 21.19 0.60 12.53
N LEU A 11 20.43 1.17 13.45
CA LEU A 11 20.77 2.39 14.18
C LEU A 11 20.74 2.13 15.70
N GLU A 12 21.90 1.85 16.29
CA GLU A 12 22.08 1.42 17.69
C GLU A 12 23.13 2.25 18.45
N GLY A 13 23.40 3.47 18.02
CA GLY A 13 24.37 4.35 18.68
C GLY A 13 25.77 4.28 18.07
N GLN A 14 25.92 3.71 16.88
CA GLN A 14 27.24 3.42 16.29
C GLN A 14 28.03 4.64 15.80
N TYR A 15 27.45 5.85 15.82
CA TYR A 15 28.14 7.05 15.37
C TYR A 15 28.97 7.67 16.50
N SER A 16 30.23 7.96 16.22
CA SER A 16 31.15 8.68 17.13
C SER A 16 30.66 10.08 17.50
N SER A 17 29.90 10.71 16.60
CA SER A 17 29.29 12.01 16.85
C SER A 17 27.96 12.17 16.14
N VAL A 18 27.11 13.04 16.68
CA VAL A 18 25.85 13.46 16.03
C VAL A 18 26.13 14.10 14.66
N SER A 19 27.27 14.79 14.52
CA SER A 19 27.66 15.45 13.27
C SER A 19 27.86 14.44 12.13
N ASP A 20 28.55 13.32 12.40
CA ASP A 20 28.82 12.29 11.40
C ASP A 20 27.50 11.68 10.87
N TRP A 21 26.57 11.42 11.78
CA TRP A 21 25.23 10.96 11.42
C TRP A 21 24.45 12.02 10.64
N LEU A 22 24.49 13.28 11.07
CA LEU A 22 23.77 14.37 10.41
C LEU A 22 24.21 14.57 8.96
N GLU A 23 25.49 14.38 8.66
CA GLU A 23 25.99 14.42 7.29
C GLU A 23 25.33 13.34 6.43
N GLN A 24 25.36 12.09 6.89
CA GLN A 24 24.74 10.98 6.16
C GLN A 24 23.21 11.14 6.05
N PHE A 25 22.55 11.54 7.13
CA PHE A 25 21.10 11.73 7.17
C PHE A 25 20.65 12.88 6.26
N SER A 26 21.42 13.96 6.16
CA SER A 26 21.14 15.07 5.25
C SER A 26 21.20 14.63 3.79
N GLN A 27 22.16 13.77 3.44
CA GLN A 27 22.24 13.17 2.10
C GLN A 27 21.05 12.23 1.83
N LEU A 28 20.65 11.42 2.81
CA LEU A 28 19.46 10.57 2.71
C LEU A 28 18.18 11.39 2.48
N LEU A 29 18.01 12.52 3.18
CA LEU A 29 16.90 13.45 2.97
C LEU A 29 16.91 14.05 1.56
N ALA A 30 18.08 14.40 1.03
CA ALA A 30 18.22 14.91 -0.33
C ALA A 30 17.80 13.85 -1.36
N ILE A 31 18.18 12.58 -1.17
CA ILE A 31 17.75 11.45 -2.01
C ILE A 31 16.24 11.26 -1.92
N ARG A 32 15.67 11.27 -0.71
CA ARG A 32 14.21 11.18 -0.51
C ARG A 32 13.47 12.28 -1.26
N LYS A 33 13.99 13.51 -1.24
CA LYS A 33 13.41 14.63 -1.99
C LYS A 33 13.42 14.35 -3.51
N LYS A 34 14.51 13.77 -4.03
CA LYS A 34 14.61 13.35 -5.44
C LYS A 34 13.65 12.21 -5.80
N PHE A 35 13.31 11.34 -4.85
CA PHE A 35 12.32 10.28 -5.08
C PHE A 35 10.91 10.85 -5.29
N SER A 36 10.60 12.04 -4.75
CA SER A 36 9.32 12.70 -4.96
C SER A 36 9.05 12.90 -6.46
N GLY A 37 7.98 12.28 -6.97
CA GLY A 37 7.59 12.37 -8.38
C GLY A 37 8.24 11.34 -9.33
N THR A 38 9.12 10.47 -8.84
CA THR A 38 9.78 9.42 -9.67
C THR A 38 9.11 8.05 -9.55
N GLY A 39 8.02 7.95 -8.79
CA GLY A 39 7.38 6.69 -8.42
C GLY A 39 8.13 5.92 -7.32
N HIS A 40 9.41 6.19 -7.05
CA HIS A 40 10.14 5.59 -5.93
C HIS A 40 9.68 6.18 -4.58
N GLU A 41 9.76 5.36 -3.53
CA GLU A 41 9.46 5.79 -2.16
C GLU A 41 10.62 5.43 -1.22
N LEU A 42 10.87 6.30 -0.24
CA LEU A 42 11.71 6.00 0.93
C LEU A 42 10.87 6.24 2.19
N SER A 43 10.48 5.15 2.84
CA SER A 43 9.65 5.13 4.05
C SER A 43 10.45 4.73 5.28
N CYS A 44 9.93 5.00 6.47
CA CYS A 44 10.55 4.64 7.73
C CYS A 44 9.52 4.22 8.77
N ALA A 45 9.98 3.48 9.78
CA ALA A 45 9.19 3.17 10.97
C ALA A 45 8.82 4.43 11.74
N ARG A 46 7.68 4.40 12.42
CA ARG A 46 7.28 5.48 13.34
C ARG A 46 8.25 5.60 14.51
N ASP A 47 8.76 4.48 14.96
CA ASP A 47 9.63 4.39 16.14
C ASP A 47 11.11 4.64 15.83
N LEU A 48 11.46 4.86 14.56
CA LEU A 48 12.82 5.26 14.15
C LEU A 48 13.31 6.49 14.92
N ARG A 49 12.42 7.41 15.30
CA ARG A 49 12.77 8.62 16.07
C ARG A 49 13.35 8.33 17.46
N TYR A 50 13.11 7.14 17.99
CA TYR A 50 13.56 6.71 19.32
C TYR A 50 14.88 5.93 19.28
N ARG A 51 15.37 5.56 18.09
CA ARG A 51 16.65 4.84 17.93
C ARG A 51 17.83 5.74 18.32
N LEU A 52 18.87 5.13 18.87
CA LEU A 52 20.09 5.81 19.28
C LEU A 52 20.98 6.08 18.07
N VAL A 53 21.39 7.33 17.89
CA VAL A 53 22.37 7.74 16.87
C VAL A 53 23.79 7.60 17.43
N SER A 54 23.99 8.05 18.67
CA SER A 54 25.20 7.83 19.46
C SER A 54 24.83 7.19 20.80
N ASP A 55 25.82 6.87 21.63
CA ASP A 55 25.66 6.24 22.96
C ASP A 55 24.53 6.82 23.83
N THR A 56 24.25 8.12 23.71
CA THR A 56 23.31 8.84 24.59
C THR A 56 22.28 9.68 23.86
N THR A 57 22.37 9.80 22.53
CA THR A 57 21.54 10.73 21.76
C THR A 57 20.61 9.96 20.84
N THR A 58 19.31 10.12 21.03
CA THR A 58 18.30 9.59 20.12
C THR A 58 18.27 10.35 18.80
N LEU A 59 17.71 9.73 17.76
CA LEU A 59 17.51 10.38 16.47
C LEU A 59 16.71 11.67 16.59
N SER A 60 15.63 11.68 17.39
CA SER A 60 14.83 12.88 17.59
C SER A 60 15.64 14.02 18.24
N GLU A 61 16.48 13.72 19.21
CA GLU A 61 17.36 14.70 19.87
C GLU A 61 18.43 15.21 18.90
N ALA A 62 19.03 14.31 18.12
CA ALA A 62 20.04 14.63 17.12
C ALA A 62 19.54 15.65 16.07
N LEU A 63 18.25 15.62 15.72
CA LEU A 63 17.65 16.59 14.78
C LEU A 63 17.60 18.02 15.31
N HIS A 64 17.65 18.22 16.63
CA HIS A 64 17.67 19.57 17.21
C HIS A 64 18.99 20.29 16.95
N TYR A 65 20.06 19.55 16.63
CA TYR A 65 21.35 20.10 16.21
C TYR A 65 21.37 20.60 14.76
N ILE A 66 20.30 20.37 13.98
CA ILE A 66 20.17 20.93 12.63
C ILE A 66 19.83 22.42 12.73
N GLU A 67 20.79 23.27 12.38
CA GLU A 67 20.59 24.74 12.34
C GLU A 67 19.66 25.16 11.20
N ASN A 68 19.70 24.45 10.06
CA ASN A 68 18.86 24.72 8.90
C ASN A 68 17.39 24.40 9.17
N GLN A 69 16.60 25.42 9.49
CA GLN A 69 15.17 25.30 9.82
C GLN A 69 14.34 24.55 8.76
N PRO A 70 14.44 24.88 7.45
CA PRO A 70 13.76 24.10 6.42
C PRO A 70 14.10 22.60 6.43
N LEU A 71 15.38 22.25 6.55
CA LEU A 71 15.84 20.86 6.56
C LEU A 71 15.35 20.12 7.82
N ARG A 72 15.44 20.77 8.97
CA ARG A 72 14.93 20.24 10.25
C ARG A 72 13.43 19.97 10.18
N ASN A 73 12.66 20.89 9.63
CA ASN A 73 11.22 20.71 9.45
C ASN A 73 10.89 19.57 8.49
N LEU A 74 11.68 19.39 7.42
CA LEU A 74 11.53 18.27 6.50
C LEU A 74 11.81 16.93 7.19
N ALA A 75 12.86 16.84 7.99
CA ALA A 75 13.22 15.67 8.78
C ALA A 75 12.13 15.31 9.80
N LEU A 76 11.72 16.30 10.60
CA LEU A 76 10.65 16.12 11.58
C LEU A 76 9.34 15.73 10.90
N ALA A 77 8.98 16.37 9.78
CA ALA A 77 7.78 15.99 9.03
C ALA A 77 7.85 14.54 8.54
N TRP A 78 9.02 14.05 8.12
CA TRP A 78 9.18 12.65 7.74
C TRP A 78 8.91 11.70 8.91
N LEU A 79 9.50 11.99 10.08
CA LEU A 79 9.47 11.12 11.25
C LEU A 79 8.20 11.26 12.10
N THR A 80 7.39 12.30 11.85
CA THR A 80 6.13 12.57 12.58
C THR A 80 4.88 12.50 11.71
N LYS A 81 4.99 12.70 10.39
CA LYS A 81 3.86 12.69 9.45
C LYS A 81 4.00 11.66 8.33
N GLY A 82 5.18 11.07 8.15
CA GLY A 82 5.40 9.96 7.24
C GLY A 82 5.99 10.31 5.87
N PRO A 83 5.95 9.37 4.90
CA PRO A 83 5.03 8.25 4.85
C PRO A 83 5.39 7.17 5.89
N PHE A 84 4.50 7.01 6.88
CA PHE A 84 4.45 5.79 7.68
C PHE A 84 3.60 4.79 6.91
N TRP A 85 3.92 3.51 6.98
CA TRP A 85 3.03 2.50 6.43
C TRP A 85 1.66 2.60 7.13
N THR A 86 0.60 2.71 6.34
CA THR A 86 -0.81 2.77 6.80
C THR A 86 -1.56 1.48 6.45
N SER A 87 -0.86 0.44 6.01
CA SER A 87 -1.47 -0.84 5.73
C SER A 87 -2.00 -1.44 7.03
N ASN A 88 -3.33 -1.44 7.19
CA ASN A 88 -3.97 -2.43 8.04
C ASN A 88 -3.47 -3.80 7.58
N SER A 89 -3.24 -4.69 8.55
CA SER A 89 -2.68 -6.03 8.39
C SER A 89 -3.44 -6.91 7.39
N GLU A 90 -3.16 -6.75 6.09
CA GLU A 90 -3.60 -7.68 5.05
C GLU A 90 -2.68 -8.91 4.98
N ALA A 91 -1.49 -8.83 5.60
CA ALA A 91 -0.56 -9.93 5.83
C ALA A 91 -0.54 -10.27 7.33
N ARG A 92 -1.22 -11.34 7.76
CA ARG A 92 -1.11 -11.80 9.15
C ARG A 92 0.07 -12.74 9.29
N GLY A 93 1.14 -12.25 9.90
CA GLY A 93 2.33 -13.04 10.19
C GLY A 93 3.32 -12.26 11.04
N ILE A 94 4.10 -13.00 11.83
CA ILE A 94 5.18 -12.45 12.65
C ILE A 94 6.47 -12.57 11.85
N ASN A 95 7.23 -11.48 11.77
CA ASN A 95 8.51 -11.45 11.07
C ASN A 95 9.62 -11.43 12.10
N TYR A 96 10.61 -12.29 11.91
CA TYR A 96 11.81 -12.40 12.73
C TYR A 96 13.04 -12.12 11.89
N PHE A 97 13.95 -11.32 12.44
CA PHE A 97 15.31 -11.24 11.94
C PHE A 97 16.22 -11.87 12.99
N HIS A 98 16.83 -13.01 12.64
CA HIS A 98 17.42 -13.94 13.58
C HIS A 98 16.42 -14.41 14.65
N ILE A 99 16.37 -13.76 15.81
CA ILE A 99 15.49 -14.07 16.95
C ILE A 99 14.63 -12.87 17.39
N GLU A 100 14.85 -11.70 16.80
CA GLU A 100 14.13 -10.47 17.17
C GLU A 100 12.85 -10.34 16.35
N ASP A 101 11.74 -9.99 17.01
CA ASP A 101 10.49 -9.64 16.34
C ASP A 101 10.63 -8.29 15.64
N VAL A 102 10.64 -8.33 14.32
CA VAL A 102 10.77 -7.17 13.43
C VAL A 102 9.46 -6.81 12.73
N THR A 103 8.33 -7.40 13.15
CA THR A 103 7.02 -7.29 12.48
C THR A 103 6.59 -5.84 12.26
N ASN A 104 6.78 -4.99 13.27
CA ASN A 104 6.41 -3.58 13.24
C ASN A 104 7.63 -2.66 12.98
N GLN A 105 8.71 -3.22 12.45
CA GLN A 105 9.95 -2.51 12.16
C GLN A 105 10.17 -2.40 10.65
N GLY A 106 11.11 -1.55 10.22
CA GLY A 106 11.35 -1.27 8.81
C GLY A 106 11.72 -2.52 8.01
N LEU A 107 12.50 -3.43 8.60
CA LEU A 107 12.91 -4.68 7.96
C LEU A 107 11.73 -5.65 7.79
N GLY A 108 10.85 -5.79 8.78
CA GLY A 108 9.64 -6.61 8.66
C GLY A 108 8.66 -6.06 7.63
N GLU A 109 8.52 -4.74 7.53
CA GLU A 109 7.71 -4.11 6.48
C GLU A 109 8.28 -4.38 5.08
N ALA A 110 9.60 -4.30 4.91
CA ALA A 110 10.24 -4.62 3.63
C ALA A 110 9.99 -6.09 3.24
N ALA A 111 10.17 -7.04 4.17
CA ALA A 111 9.89 -8.46 3.95
C ALA A 111 8.42 -8.70 3.58
N ARG A 112 7.49 -8.11 4.32
CA ARG A 112 6.05 -8.21 4.08
C ARG A 112 5.64 -7.68 2.70
N ARG A 113 6.22 -6.56 2.26
CA ARG A 113 5.94 -6.03 0.90
C ARG A 113 6.48 -6.93 -0.20
N ARG A 114 7.66 -7.51 -0.01
CA ARG A 114 8.20 -8.52 -0.95
C ARG A 114 7.30 -9.73 -1.04
N TRP A 115 6.77 -10.17 0.09
CA TRP A 115 5.78 -11.24 0.13
C TRP A 115 4.51 -10.92 -0.68
N LEU A 116 4.04 -9.67 -0.63
CA LEU A 116 2.95 -9.18 -1.48
C LEU A 116 3.31 -8.98 -2.96
N GLY A 117 4.53 -9.36 -3.37
CA GLY A 117 5.01 -9.25 -4.75
C GLY A 117 5.54 -7.87 -5.13
N GLU A 118 5.79 -6.98 -4.17
CA GLU A 118 6.39 -5.67 -4.44
C GLU A 118 7.93 -5.73 -4.50
N ASP A 119 8.55 -4.86 -5.31
CA ASP A 119 10.00 -4.63 -5.25
C ASP A 119 10.33 -3.73 -4.06
N ALA A 120 10.27 -4.32 -2.86
CA ALA A 120 10.68 -3.69 -1.62
C ALA A 120 12.11 -4.05 -1.22
N ARG A 121 12.83 -3.06 -0.71
CA ARG A 121 14.25 -3.11 -0.35
C ARG A 121 14.50 -2.38 0.96
N SER A 122 15.59 -2.73 1.63
CA SER A 122 16.01 -2.15 2.90
C SER A 122 17.17 -1.18 2.71
N PHE A 123 17.15 -0.06 3.43
CA PHE A 123 18.31 0.80 3.61
C PHE A 123 18.76 0.77 5.06
N SER A 124 20.01 0.38 5.30
CA SER A 124 20.61 0.30 6.62
C SER A 124 21.64 1.41 6.83
N PHE A 125 21.67 2.00 8.02
CA PHE A 125 22.75 2.87 8.45
C PHE A 125 24.05 2.06 8.59
N SER A 126 25.17 2.64 8.17
CA SER A 126 26.50 2.03 8.27
C SER A 126 27.00 1.95 9.73
N GLY A 127 27.96 1.07 9.97
CA GLY A 127 28.68 0.91 11.25
C GLY A 127 28.31 -0.35 12.04
N LEU A 128 27.35 -1.14 11.57
CA LEU A 128 26.99 -2.44 12.14
C LEU A 128 27.13 -3.53 11.08
N ALA A 129 28.15 -4.39 11.20
CA ALA A 129 28.52 -5.37 10.17
C ALA A 129 27.37 -6.33 9.77
N GLN A 130 26.48 -6.67 10.71
CA GLN A 130 25.31 -7.52 10.45
C GLN A 130 24.29 -6.90 9.47
N PHE A 131 24.33 -5.58 9.27
CA PHE A 131 23.45 -4.86 8.34
C PHE A 131 24.19 -4.34 7.10
N GLU A 132 25.49 -4.58 6.98
CA GLU A 132 26.32 -4.23 5.82
C GLU A 132 26.43 -5.42 4.86
N VAL A 133 25.30 -6.04 4.57
CA VAL A 133 25.16 -7.20 3.68
C VAL A 133 24.11 -6.92 2.62
N HIS A 134 24.29 -7.47 1.42
CA HIS A 134 23.42 -7.19 0.26
C HIS A 134 22.03 -7.79 0.37
N GLU A 135 21.85 -8.77 1.26
CA GLU A 135 20.60 -9.48 1.47
C GLU A 135 20.44 -9.78 2.95
N LEU A 136 19.26 -9.49 3.49
CA LEU A 136 18.86 -9.78 4.86
C LEU A 136 17.78 -10.86 4.82
N ASP A 137 18.03 -11.98 5.50
CA ASP A 137 17.08 -13.08 5.61
C ASP A 137 16.09 -12.79 6.74
N VAL A 138 14.82 -12.60 6.40
CA VAL A 138 13.74 -12.35 7.35
C VAL A 138 12.83 -13.57 7.37
N GLN A 139 12.74 -14.23 8.50
CA GLN A 139 11.85 -15.37 8.70
C GLN A 139 10.43 -14.85 8.97
N SER A 140 9.46 -15.31 8.20
CA SER A 140 8.05 -14.96 8.37
C SER A 140 7.28 -16.20 8.81
N VAL A 141 6.60 -16.12 9.95
CA VAL A 141 5.71 -17.17 10.47
C VAL A 141 4.28 -16.75 10.20
N ARG A 142 3.57 -17.53 9.38
CA ARG A 142 2.19 -17.22 8.96
C ARG A 142 1.17 -17.78 9.95
N GLU A 143 0.25 -16.95 10.44
CA GLU A 143 -0.80 -17.38 11.38
C GLU A 143 -1.73 -18.45 10.79
N GLU A 144 -2.00 -18.40 9.48
CA GLU A 144 -2.98 -19.26 8.83
C GLU A 144 -2.46 -20.66 8.47
N SER A 145 -1.14 -20.83 8.36
CA SER A 145 -0.52 -22.09 7.92
C SER A 145 0.58 -22.61 8.83
N ASN A 146 1.03 -21.82 9.82
CA ASN A 146 2.24 -22.09 10.60
C ASN A 146 3.46 -22.47 9.74
N LEU A 147 3.46 -22.09 8.46
CA LEU A 147 4.58 -22.28 7.58
C LEU A 147 5.58 -21.16 7.82
N GLU A 148 6.82 -21.58 8.04
CA GLU A 148 7.97 -20.69 8.11
C GLU A 148 8.52 -20.47 6.70
N GLU A 149 8.66 -19.22 6.32
CA GLU A 149 9.25 -18.84 5.04
C GLU A 149 10.37 -17.83 5.26
N ILE A 150 11.44 -17.92 4.46
CA ILE A 150 12.54 -16.96 4.52
C ILE A 150 12.40 -15.99 3.36
N SER A 151 12.11 -14.73 3.69
CA SER A 151 12.10 -13.62 2.74
C SER A 151 13.50 -13.01 2.64
N LYS A 152 14.10 -13.17 1.47
CA LYS A 152 15.37 -12.51 1.09
C LYS A 152 15.13 -11.05 0.77
N VAL A 153 15.51 -10.14 1.66
CA VAL A 153 15.32 -8.68 1.49
C VAL A 153 16.60 -8.04 0.96
N PRO A 154 16.63 -7.51 -0.27
CA PRO A 154 17.77 -6.75 -0.76
C PRO A 154 18.04 -5.54 0.13
N ASN A 155 19.29 -5.35 0.52
CA ASN A 155 19.70 -4.32 1.45
C ASN A 155 20.87 -3.49 0.90
N ALA A 156 20.87 -2.21 1.23
CA ALA A 156 21.93 -1.27 0.90
C ALA A 156 22.28 -0.40 2.11
N TRP A 157 23.56 -0.10 2.27
CA TRP A 157 24.08 0.80 3.31
C TRP A 157 24.90 1.95 2.75
N LEU A 158 25.24 1.88 1.46
CA LEU A 158 25.86 2.99 0.73
C LEU A 158 24.77 3.85 0.10
N LEU A 159 24.82 5.16 0.34
CA LEU A 159 23.88 6.12 -0.25
C LEU A 159 23.91 6.12 -1.78
N SER A 160 25.06 5.81 -2.39
CA SER A 160 25.21 5.69 -3.84
C SER A 160 24.33 4.58 -4.44
N SER A 161 24.02 3.53 -3.67
CA SER A 161 23.13 2.46 -4.09
C SER A 161 21.68 2.93 -4.25
N LEU A 162 21.28 3.99 -3.52
CA LEU A 162 19.96 4.61 -3.66
C LEU A 162 19.89 5.55 -4.88
N THR A 163 21.00 6.19 -5.24
CA THR A 163 21.06 7.14 -6.37
C THR A 163 21.21 6.46 -7.73
N ASN A 164 21.73 5.23 -7.76
CA ASN A 164 21.90 4.43 -8.97
C ASN A 164 20.59 3.80 -9.47
N VAL A 165 19.49 3.98 -8.73
CA VAL A 165 18.16 3.60 -9.22
C VAL A 165 17.78 4.60 -10.30
N THR A 166 17.93 4.20 -11.58
CA THR A 166 17.52 5.03 -12.72
C THR A 166 16.07 5.46 -12.49
N PRO A 167 15.78 6.77 -12.37
CA PRO A 167 14.42 7.22 -12.27
C PRO A 167 13.76 6.85 -13.59
N VAL A 168 12.97 5.79 -13.58
CA VAL A 168 11.93 5.64 -14.59
C VAL A 168 11.03 6.83 -14.31
N THR A 169 10.90 7.74 -15.25
CA THR A 169 9.86 8.77 -15.21
C THR A 169 8.53 8.04 -15.26
N VAL A 170 8.06 7.59 -14.10
CA VAL A 170 6.73 7.03 -13.96
C VAL A 170 5.80 8.22 -14.14
N PRO A 171 4.87 8.16 -15.11
CA PRO A 171 3.85 9.19 -15.24
C PRO A 171 3.25 9.47 -13.85
N SER A 172 3.13 10.74 -13.49
CA SER A 172 2.51 11.13 -12.22
C SER A 172 1.21 10.36 -12.06
N ARG A 173 1.15 9.51 -11.03
CA ARG A 173 0.00 8.64 -10.73
C ARG A 173 -1.29 9.47 -10.83
N SER A 174 -2.27 8.97 -11.57
CA SER A 174 -3.53 9.64 -11.87
C SER A 174 -4.67 8.62 -11.79
N TRP A 175 -5.92 9.10 -11.82
CA TRP A 175 -7.07 8.20 -11.91
C TRP A 175 -7.04 7.34 -13.16
N GLU A 176 -6.63 7.91 -14.29
CA GLU A 176 -6.46 7.17 -15.54
C GLU A 176 -5.47 6.02 -15.40
N ILE A 177 -4.30 6.27 -14.82
CA ILE A 177 -3.28 5.22 -14.61
C ILE A 177 -3.80 4.12 -13.68
N MET A 178 -4.53 4.46 -12.62
CA MET A 178 -5.11 3.48 -11.70
C MET A 178 -6.16 2.61 -12.40
N ILE A 179 -7.04 3.22 -13.20
CA ILE A 179 -8.07 2.50 -13.96
C ILE A 179 -7.44 1.62 -15.05
N ASP A 180 -6.42 2.11 -15.76
CA ASP A 180 -5.66 1.33 -16.76
C ASP A 180 -5.01 0.11 -16.13
N GLU A 181 -4.41 0.29 -14.95
CA GLU A 181 -3.84 -0.80 -14.18
C GLU A 181 -4.91 -1.81 -13.75
N ALA A 182 -6.07 -1.36 -13.30
CA ALA A 182 -7.15 -2.25 -12.89
C ALA A 182 -7.70 -3.05 -14.09
N VAL A 183 -7.96 -2.39 -15.22
CA VAL A 183 -8.45 -3.03 -16.45
C VAL A 183 -7.45 -4.06 -16.98
N SER A 184 -6.16 -3.79 -16.89
CA SER A 184 -5.12 -4.68 -17.42
C SER A 184 -4.76 -5.85 -16.48
N LYS A 185 -4.80 -5.64 -15.16
CA LYS A 185 -4.36 -6.65 -14.17
C LYS A 185 -5.49 -7.51 -13.60
N LEU A 186 -6.72 -7.00 -13.54
CA LEU A 186 -7.85 -7.66 -12.89
C LEU A 186 -8.74 -8.33 -13.94
N THR A 187 -8.43 -9.59 -14.25
CA THR A 187 -8.98 -10.30 -15.41
C THR A 187 -10.38 -10.84 -15.19
N TYR A 188 -10.80 -11.04 -13.94
CA TYR A 188 -12.10 -11.61 -13.57
C TYR A 188 -13.16 -10.55 -13.26
N ILE A 189 -12.82 -9.26 -13.26
CA ILE A 189 -13.78 -8.16 -13.28
C ILE A 189 -13.77 -7.44 -14.62
N GLN A 190 -14.90 -6.85 -14.99
CA GLN A 190 -15.04 -5.98 -16.15
C GLN A 190 -15.32 -4.55 -15.69
N ILE A 191 -14.44 -3.63 -16.09
CA ILE A 191 -14.58 -2.20 -15.81
C ILE A 191 -14.76 -1.48 -17.15
N SER A 192 -15.79 -0.63 -17.25
CA SER A 192 -15.91 0.31 -18.37
C SER A 192 -14.87 1.42 -18.19
N ARG A 193 -13.71 1.27 -18.85
CA ARG A 193 -12.55 2.17 -18.70
C ARG A 193 -12.95 3.65 -18.85
N ASP A 194 -13.58 3.98 -19.97
CA ASP A 194 -13.87 5.37 -20.33
C ASP A 194 -14.89 6.00 -19.36
N GLN A 195 -15.91 5.23 -18.97
CA GLN A 195 -16.89 5.68 -17.98
C GLN A 195 -16.25 5.89 -16.60
N ALA A 196 -15.41 4.96 -16.16
CA ALA A 196 -14.71 5.08 -14.88
C ALA A 196 -13.77 6.29 -14.86
N ILE A 197 -13.03 6.53 -15.94
CA ILE A 197 -12.18 7.72 -16.07
C ILE A 197 -13.04 8.99 -16.05
N GLN A 198 -14.14 9.04 -16.81
CA GLN A 198 -15.03 10.20 -16.87
C GLN A 198 -15.63 10.56 -15.50
N GLU A 199 -15.99 9.58 -14.69
CA GLU A 199 -16.51 9.82 -13.34
C GLU A 199 -15.39 10.25 -12.38
N MET A 200 -14.24 9.58 -12.41
CA MET A 200 -13.14 9.84 -11.48
C MET A 200 -12.41 11.16 -11.80
N SER A 201 -12.30 11.55 -13.08
CA SER A 201 -11.62 12.78 -13.50
C SER A 201 -12.30 14.06 -13.04
N ARG A 202 -13.53 13.99 -12.54
CA ARG A 202 -14.25 15.12 -11.92
C ARG A 202 -13.67 15.52 -10.57
N TYR A 203 -12.82 14.68 -9.98
CA TYR A 203 -12.26 14.86 -8.64
C TYR A 203 -10.74 14.94 -8.68
N PRO A 204 -10.12 15.74 -7.79
CA PRO A 204 -8.67 15.73 -7.63
C PRO A 204 -8.15 14.33 -7.35
N TYR A 205 -6.97 14.02 -7.87
CA TYR A 205 -6.32 12.74 -7.61
C TYR A 205 -5.94 12.62 -6.12
N ASP A 206 -6.34 11.53 -5.49
CA ASP A 206 -6.06 11.21 -4.09
C ASP A 206 -5.36 9.85 -4.01
N LYS A 207 -4.08 9.86 -3.63
CA LYS A 207 -3.24 8.67 -3.52
C LYS A 207 -3.72 7.68 -2.45
N GLY A 208 -4.33 8.15 -1.37
CA GLY A 208 -4.89 7.28 -0.34
C GLY A 208 -6.15 6.57 -0.84
N ALA A 209 -6.99 7.28 -1.59
CA ALA A 209 -8.17 6.71 -2.23
C ALA A 209 -7.82 5.77 -3.39
N ASP A 210 -6.79 6.05 -4.21
CA ASP A 210 -6.25 5.12 -5.22
C ASP A 210 -5.97 3.74 -4.62
N LYS A 211 -5.08 3.68 -3.62
CA LYS A 211 -4.69 2.40 -2.99
C LYS A 211 -5.90 1.63 -2.46
N ARG A 212 -6.87 2.31 -1.85
CA ARG A 212 -8.08 1.69 -1.29
C ARG A 212 -9.07 1.23 -2.36
N LEU A 213 -9.31 2.05 -3.39
CA LEU A 213 -10.15 1.68 -4.53
C LEU A 213 -9.57 0.47 -5.24
N PHE A 214 -8.27 0.49 -5.54
CA PHE A 214 -7.58 -0.62 -6.18
C PHE A 214 -7.64 -1.90 -5.33
N GLY A 215 -7.45 -1.79 -4.01
CA GLY A 215 -7.62 -2.92 -3.09
C GLY A 215 -9.04 -3.50 -3.05
N LEU A 216 -10.08 -2.68 -3.17
CA LEU A 216 -11.46 -3.17 -3.30
C LEU A 216 -11.69 -3.85 -4.65
N LEU A 217 -11.17 -3.30 -5.75
CA LEU A 217 -11.27 -3.92 -7.08
C LEU A 217 -10.57 -5.28 -7.10
N LYS A 218 -9.40 -5.40 -6.50
CA LYS A 218 -8.69 -6.68 -6.37
C LYS A 218 -9.55 -7.71 -5.61
N ARG A 219 -10.19 -7.32 -4.52
CA ARG A 219 -11.08 -8.23 -3.79
C ARG A 219 -12.32 -8.65 -4.59
N LEU A 220 -12.86 -7.75 -5.42
CA LEU A 220 -13.91 -8.09 -6.37
C LEU A 220 -13.42 -9.09 -7.45
N ASP A 221 -12.16 -8.97 -7.88
CA ASP A 221 -11.50 -9.92 -8.77
C ASP A 221 -11.31 -11.28 -8.12
N ASP A 222 -10.87 -11.32 -6.86
CA ASP A 222 -10.68 -12.55 -6.09
C ASP A 222 -12.00 -13.33 -5.94
N ILE A 223 -13.12 -12.66 -5.61
CA ILE A 223 -14.42 -13.33 -5.48
C ILE A 223 -14.98 -13.77 -6.83
N ALA A 224 -14.78 -12.98 -7.89
CA ALA A 224 -15.19 -13.35 -9.23
C ALA A 224 -14.43 -14.60 -9.68
N HIS A 225 -13.12 -14.62 -9.51
CA HIS A 225 -12.27 -15.78 -9.79
C HIS A 225 -12.73 -17.01 -8.99
N ALA A 226 -12.92 -16.88 -7.68
CA ALA A 226 -13.36 -17.98 -6.84
C ALA A 226 -14.70 -18.58 -7.28
N ARG A 227 -15.67 -17.72 -7.63
CA ARG A 227 -16.98 -18.17 -8.14
C ARG A 227 -16.87 -18.86 -9.48
N ILE A 228 -16.10 -18.32 -10.41
CA ILE A 228 -15.91 -18.90 -11.75
C ILE A 228 -15.22 -20.26 -11.66
N THR A 229 -14.19 -20.37 -10.82
CA THR A 229 -13.36 -21.59 -10.73
C THR A 229 -14.01 -22.68 -9.87
N TYR A 230 -14.63 -22.31 -8.75
CA TYR A 230 -15.08 -23.26 -7.74
C TYR A 230 -16.60 -23.27 -7.51
N GLY A 231 -17.33 -22.30 -8.06
CA GLY A 231 -18.77 -22.14 -7.89
C GLY A 231 -19.19 -21.41 -6.61
N ASP A 232 -20.44 -20.99 -6.57
CA ASP A 232 -21.01 -20.09 -5.56
C ASP A 232 -21.05 -20.67 -4.14
N SER A 233 -21.09 -21.99 -4.02
CA SER A 233 -21.17 -22.69 -2.72
C SER A 233 -19.82 -23.14 -2.19
N SER A 234 -18.73 -22.76 -2.86
CA SER A 234 -17.37 -23.14 -2.46
C SER A 234 -16.90 -22.40 -1.20
N GLU A 235 -15.95 -23.02 -0.49
CA GLU A 235 -15.40 -22.43 0.74
C GLU A 235 -14.71 -21.07 0.51
N PRO A 236 -13.91 -20.88 -0.56
CA PRO A 236 -13.32 -19.57 -0.85
C PRO A 236 -14.36 -18.45 -1.02
N VAL A 237 -15.51 -18.75 -1.64
CA VAL A 237 -16.60 -17.77 -1.83
C VAL A 237 -17.26 -17.43 -0.48
N LYS A 238 -17.53 -18.44 0.35
CA LYS A 238 -18.12 -18.24 1.69
C LYS A 238 -17.18 -17.42 2.59
N GLU A 239 -15.89 -17.76 2.58
CA GLU A 239 -14.90 -17.07 3.39
C GLU A 239 -14.76 -15.61 2.95
N TRP A 240 -14.73 -15.35 1.64
CA TRP A 240 -14.71 -13.99 1.13
C TRP A 240 -15.92 -13.18 1.61
N LEU A 241 -17.13 -13.73 1.54
CA LEU A 241 -18.35 -13.07 2.02
C LEU A 241 -18.29 -12.81 3.52
N ARG A 242 -17.80 -13.78 4.29
CA ARG A 242 -17.64 -13.66 5.75
C ARG A 242 -16.73 -12.49 6.10
N VAL A 243 -15.57 -12.36 5.43
CA VAL A 243 -14.56 -11.34 5.71
C VAL A 243 -14.94 -9.96 5.18
N ASN A 244 -15.56 -9.88 4.00
CA ASN A 244 -15.72 -8.62 3.27
C ASN A 244 -17.13 -8.02 3.37
N VAL A 245 -18.15 -8.81 3.75
CA VAL A 245 -19.56 -8.39 3.80
C VAL A 245 -20.16 -8.55 5.20
N MET A 246 -19.86 -9.64 5.92
CA MET A 246 -20.54 -9.98 7.18
C MET A 246 -19.90 -9.37 8.43
N VAL A 247 -18.76 -8.68 8.30
CA VAL A 247 -18.08 -8.04 9.44
C VAL A 247 -18.66 -6.68 9.79
N ALA A 248 -18.47 -6.25 11.05
CA ALA A 248 -18.71 -4.87 11.44
C ALA A 248 -17.81 -3.94 10.61
N ASN A 249 -18.36 -2.84 10.09
CA ASN A 249 -17.68 -1.94 9.14
C ASN A 249 -17.21 -2.62 7.85
N ALA A 250 -17.98 -3.59 7.35
CA ALA A 250 -17.72 -4.26 6.09
C ALA A 250 -17.42 -3.30 4.94
N ASP A 251 -16.44 -3.70 4.14
CA ASP A 251 -15.99 -2.97 2.96
C ASP A 251 -17.03 -2.99 1.85
N PHE A 252 -17.91 -4.00 1.82
CA PHE A 252 -18.99 -4.11 0.87
C PHE A 252 -20.34 -4.24 1.57
N SER A 253 -21.37 -3.58 1.01
CA SER A 253 -22.75 -3.77 1.46
C SER A 253 -23.74 -3.45 0.35
N SER A 254 -24.98 -3.88 0.55
CA SER A 254 -26.12 -3.39 -0.23
C SER A 254 -26.70 -2.11 0.40
N GLU A 255 -27.28 -1.25 -0.43
CA GLU A 255 -28.11 -0.14 0.00
C GLU A 255 -29.33 -0.02 -0.92
N GLU A 256 -30.49 0.26 -0.33
CA GLU A 256 -31.70 0.58 -1.08
C GLU A 256 -31.92 2.10 -1.09
N PRO A 257 -31.83 2.75 -2.26
CA PRO A 257 -32.12 4.16 -2.41
C PRO A 257 -33.64 4.38 -2.49
N ILE A 258 -34.09 5.59 -2.17
CA ILE A 258 -35.51 5.96 -2.31
C ILE A 258 -35.93 5.90 -3.80
N ASN A 259 -35.03 6.33 -4.70
CA ASN A 259 -35.21 6.21 -6.14
C ASN A 259 -34.24 5.16 -6.70
N PRO A 260 -34.71 3.96 -7.11
CA PRO A 260 -33.86 2.90 -7.68
C PRO A 260 -33.05 3.31 -8.90
N ALA A 261 -33.50 4.33 -9.65
CA ALA A 261 -32.80 4.83 -10.83
C ALA A 261 -31.38 5.32 -10.51
N VAL A 262 -31.10 5.75 -9.28
CA VAL A 262 -29.76 6.26 -8.91
C VAL A 262 -28.70 5.17 -8.82
N PHE A 263 -29.11 3.92 -8.62
CA PHE A 263 -28.21 2.75 -8.64
C PHE A 263 -28.41 1.91 -9.90
N THR A 264 -28.90 2.53 -10.98
CA THR A 264 -29.10 1.87 -12.25
C THR A 264 -28.05 2.37 -13.24
N PHE A 265 -27.26 1.45 -13.79
CA PHE A 265 -26.11 1.76 -14.63
C PHE A 265 -26.18 1.01 -15.95
N LYS A 266 -25.56 1.55 -17.00
CA LYS A 266 -25.55 0.92 -18.31
C LYS A 266 -24.58 -0.26 -18.33
N ASP A 267 -25.04 -1.41 -18.80
CA ASP A 267 -24.24 -2.61 -19.04
C ASP A 267 -23.29 -2.36 -20.23
N PRO A 268 -21.97 -2.53 -20.06
CA PRO A 268 -21.02 -2.34 -21.15
C PRO A 268 -21.16 -3.35 -22.30
N ASP A 269 -21.73 -4.55 -22.07
CA ASP A 269 -21.85 -5.58 -23.11
C ASP A 269 -23.14 -5.44 -23.92
N THR A 270 -24.27 -5.24 -23.23
CA THR A 270 -25.61 -5.25 -23.85
C THR A 270 -26.16 -3.85 -24.10
N GLY A 271 -25.64 -2.84 -23.39
CA GLY A 271 -26.18 -1.49 -23.37
C GLY A 271 -27.48 -1.33 -22.57
N GLU A 272 -27.99 -2.41 -21.96
CA GLU A 272 -29.16 -2.38 -21.09
C GLU A 272 -28.84 -1.74 -19.74
N TYR A 273 -29.86 -1.45 -18.95
CA TYR A 273 -29.69 -0.85 -17.63
C TYR A 273 -29.78 -1.91 -16.53
N LEU A 274 -28.75 -1.98 -15.68
CA LEU A 274 -28.64 -2.91 -14.56
C LEU A 274 -28.77 -2.17 -13.24
N TYR A 275 -29.68 -2.63 -12.38
CA TYR A 275 -29.79 -2.17 -11.00
C TYR A 275 -28.73 -2.84 -10.12
N CYS A 276 -27.85 -2.04 -9.49
CA CYS A 276 -26.71 -2.48 -8.70
C CYS A 276 -26.71 -1.83 -7.31
N PRO A 277 -27.46 -2.38 -6.34
CA PRO A 277 -27.54 -1.84 -4.98
C PRO A 277 -26.29 -2.13 -4.15
N TRP A 278 -25.50 -3.12 -4.56
CA TRP A 278 -24.26 -3.52 -3.92
C TRP A 278 -23.11 -2.57 -4.26
N HIS A 279 -22.35 -2.18 -3.24
CA HIS A 279 -21.21 -1.29 -3.42
C HIS A 279 -20.06 -1.55 -2.45
N GLY A 280 -18.84 -1.29 -2.92
CA GLY A 280 -17.64 -1.18 -2.09
C GLY A 280 -17.49 0.25 -1.54
N LYS A 281 -17.00 0.41 -0.31
CA LYS A 281 -16.91 1.69 0.40
C LYS A 281 -15.46 2.10 0.64
N VAL A 282 -15.08 3.27 0.14
CA VAL A 282 -13.82 3.90 0.53
C VAL A 282 -14.11 5.03 1.51
N HIS A 283 -13.64 4.87 2.75
CA HIS A 283 -13.77 5.86 3.81
C HIS A 283 -12.69 6.94 3.67
N ASN A 284 -12.94 7.96 2.87
CA ASN A 284 -12.11 9.16 2.73
C ASN A 284 -13.00 10.42 2.73
N PRO A 285 -12.45 11.65 2.78
CA PRO A 285 -13.26 12.86 2.85
C PRO A 285 -14.30 13.00 1.74
N LEU A 286 -13.99 12.53 0.52
CA LEU A 286 -14.93 12.56 -0.60
C LEU A 286 -15.90 11.37 -0.62
N GLN A 287 -15.64 10.31 0.15
CA GLN A 287 -16.40 9.05 0.21
C GLN A 287 -16.60 8.40 -1.17
N TYR A 288 -15.63 7.65 -1.69
CA TYR A 288 -15.81 6.92 -2.96
C TYR A 288 -16.64 5.63 -2.81
N ARG A 289 -17.24 5.20 -3.92
CA ARG A 289 -18.05 3.98 -4.08
C ARG A 289 -17.70 3.24 -5.37
N ILE A 290 -17.76 1.92 -5.29
CA ILE A 290 -17.67 1.02 -6.45
C ILE A 290 -19.00 0.26 -6.54
N HIS A 291 -19.85 0.52 -7.52
CA HIS A 291 -21.05 -0.31 -7.74
C HIS A 291 -20.75 -1.43 -8.72
N TYR A 292 -21.25 -2.62 -8.41
CA TYR A 292 -20.99 -3.82 -9.18
C TYR A 292 -22.24 -4.70 -9.22
N GLN A 293 -22.30 -5.55 -10.24
CA GLN A 293 -23.42 -6.45 -10.47
C GLN A 293 -23.37 -7.63 -9.48
N TRP A 294 -24.21 -7.61 -8.47
CA TRP A 294 -24.32 -8.70 -7.52
C TRP A 294 -25.78 -9.05 -7.20
N PRO A 295 -26.14 -10.35 -7.18
CA PRO A 295 -25.28 -11.51 -7.46
C PRO A 295 -24.88 -11.59 -8.95
N MET A 296 -23.64 -12.04 -9.22
CA MET A 296 -23.20 -12.35 -10.58
C MET A 296 -24.08 -13.44 -11.21
N PRO A 297 -24.64 -13.23 -12.42
CA PRO A 297 -25.40 -14.23 -13.17
C PRO A 297 -24.64 -15.53 -13.43
N GLN A 298 -25.38 -16.64 -13.53
CA GLN A 298 -24.80 -17.94 -13.86
C GLN A 298 -24.20 -17.94 -15.27
N GLY A 299 -23.01 -18.54 -15.42
CA GLY A 299 -22.32 -18.65 -16.71
C GLY A 299 -21.55 -17.38 -17.12
N GLN A 300 -21.63 -16.31 -16.32
CA GLN A 300 -20.87 -15.09 -16.58
C GLN A 300 -19.39 -15.29 -16.24
N SER A 301 -18.49 -14.90 -17.16
CA SER A 301 -17.05 -15.10 -17.03
C SER A 301 -16.30 -13.95 -16.34
N ARG A 302 -16.97 -12.82 -16.07
CA ARG A 302 -16.39 -11.66 -15.39
C ARG A 302 -17.44 -10.92 -14.56
N LEU A 303 -17.10 -10.48 -13.35
CA LEU A 303 -17.98 -9.63 -12.55
C LEU A 303 -18.01 -8.20 -13.09
N LYS A 304 -19.18 -7.63 -13.34
CA LYS A 304 -19.30 -6.27 -13.89
C LYS A 304 -19.18 -5.21 -12.80
N VAL A 305 -18.23 -4.29 -12.96
CA VAL A 305 -18.10 -3.05 -12.19
C VAL A 305 -18.65 -1.90 -13.02
N LEU A 306 -19.79 -1.35 -12.60
CA LEU A 306 -20.58 -0.42 -13.41
C LEU A 306 -20.44 1.05 -13.00
N TYR A 307 -19.86 1.30 -11.82
CA TYR A 307 -19.57 2.66 -11.36
C TYR A 307 -18.36 2.67 -10.44
N ILE A 308 -17.48 3.65 -10.65
CA ILE A 308 -16.39 4.00 -9.74
C ILE A 308 -16.41 5.52 -9.63
N GLY A 309 -16.69 6.04 -8.44
CA GLY A 309 -16.88 7.48 -8.27
C GLY A 309 -17.25 7.87 -6.86
N GLN A 310 -17.61 9.12 -6.65
CA GLN A 310 -18.06 9.59 -5.34
C GLN A 310 -19.36 8.91 -4.92
N LYS A 311 -19.64 8.83 -3.62
CA LYS A 311 -20.91 8.33 -3.11
C LYS A 311 -22.06 9.11 -3.74
N ILE A 312 -22.93 8.39 -4.45
CA ILE A 312 -24.17 8.91 -4.97
C ILE A 312 -25.07 9.22 -3.76
N THR A 313 -25.27 10.49 -3.47
CA THR A 313 -26.13 10.92 -2.36
C THR A 313 -27.59 10.83 -2.75
N LYS A 314 -28.43 10.36 -1.82
CA LYS A 314 -29.89 10.37 -1.96
C LYS A 314 -30.36 11.83 -2.11
N SER A 315 -30.69 12.25 -3.32
CA SER A 315 -31.66 13.32 -3.54
C SER A 315 -33.05 12.74 -3.40
#